data_AF-A0A851B1H4-F1
#
_entry.id   AF-A0A851B1H4-F1
#
_cell.length_a   1.000
_cell.length_b   1.000
_cell.length_c   1.000
_cell.angle_alpha   90.00
_cell.angle_beta   90.00
_cell.angle_gamma   90.00
#
_symmetry.space_group_name_H-M   'P 1'
#
loop_
_entity.id
_entity.type
_entity.pdbx_description
1 polymer ?
#
loop_
_entity_poly.entity_id
_entity_poly.type
_entity_poly.pdbx_seq_one_letter_code
_entity_poly.pdbx_strand_id
1 'polypeptide(L)'
;GRALLGRAGSLPRAERGISDCGGARWAPARPGLPVPLSSPLAGLSRPIRIKEPPKRKPVDRWTKKRALFGVYDNVGILGGFQMHPKNLIMGPTWLRGWRGNELQRCIRKKQMVGDRMFVEDYHKLNKRIRYLYKRFNRTGKHR
;
A
#
# COMPACT_ATOMS: atom_id res chain seq x y z
N GLY A 1 34.92 62.13 -45.83
CA GLY A 1 33.80 62.50 -44.95
C GLY A 1 32.97 61.26 -44.61
N ARG A 2 32.54 61.19 -43.34
CA ARG A 2 31.42 60.43 -42.71
C ARG A 2 30.53 59.56 -43.64
N ALA A 3 30.36 58.26 -43.34
CA ALA A 3 29.28 57.63 -42.52
C ALA A 3 28.03 57.32 -43.38
N LEU A 4 27.18 56.31 -43.22
CA LEU A 4 26.68 55.48 -42.10
C LEU A 4 26.07 54.19 -42.69
N LEU A 5 26.35 52.99 -42.16
CA LEU A 5 25.39 51.88 -42.20
C LEU A 5 25.49 51.08 -40.89
N GLY A 6 24.33 50.90 -40.27
CA GLY A 6 24.14 50.50 -38.87
C GLY A 6 24.60 49.08 -38.53
N ARG A 7 25.12 48.96 -37.30
CA ARG A 7 25.54 47.73 -36.64
C ARG A 7 24.31 46.99 -36.13
N ALA A 8 24.06 45.78 -36.63
CA ALA A 8 23.14 44.83 -36.01
C ALA A 8 23.73 44.33 -34.68
N GLY A 9 22.93 44.35 -33.62
CA GLY A 9 23.32 43.93 -32.28
C GLY A 9 23.59 42.43 -32.21
N SER A 10 24.73 42.07 -31.63
CA SER A 10 25.10 40.69 -31.27
C SER A 10 24.40 40.27 -29.98
N LEU A 11 23.65 39.17 -30.03
CA LEU A 11 23.03 38.50 -28.87
C LEU A 11 24.12 38.03 -27.87
N PRO A 12 23.93 38.20 -26.56
CA PRO A 12 24.91 37.73 -25.58
C PRO A 12 24.89 36.21 -25.45
N ARG A 13 26.09 35.64 -25.60
CA ARG A 13 26.47 34.24 -25.40
C ARG A 13 26.37 33.91 -23.91
N ALA A 14 25.67 32.82 -23.57
CA ALA A 14 25.51 32.33 -22.21
C ALA A 14 26.87 31.89 -21.61
N GLU A 15 27.31 32.58 -20.57
CA GLU A 15 28.44 32.18 -19.73
C GLU A 15 27.99 31.08 -18.76
N ARG A 16 28.68 29.94 -18.78
CA ARG A 16 28.49 28.85 -17.81
C ARG A 16 29.28 29.19 -16.54
N GLY A 17 28.61 29.81 -15.57
CA GLY A 17 29.12 29.93 -14.20
C GLY A 17 28.97 28.62 -13.44
N ILE A 18 30.09 28.00 -13.09
CA ILE A 18 30.16 26.93 -12.09
C ILE A 18 30.04 27.62 -10.73
N SER A 19 28.87 27.53 -10.08
CA SER A 19 28.69 28.00 -8.70
C SER A 19 28.83 26.82 -7.75
N ASP A 20 29.84 26.88 -6.88
CA ASP A 20 30.11 25.92 -5.80
C ASP A 20 28.86 25.68 -4.93
N CYS A 21 28.33 24.47 -5.02
CA CYS A 21 27.33 23.97 -4.08
C CYS A 21 28.01 23.66 -2.75
N GLY A 22 28.06 24.64 -1.85
CA GLY A 22 28.51 24.45 -0.48
C GLY A 22 27.73 23.33 0.21
N GLY A 23 28.42 22.23 0.51
CA GLY A 23 27.86 21.05 1.16
C GLY A 23 27.43 21.33 2.61
N ALA A 24 26.12 21.42 2.84
CA ALA A 24 25.56 21.33 4.18
C ALA A 24 25.60 19.86 4.63
N ARG A 25 26.65 19.49 5.36
CA ARG A 25 26.80 18.22 6.06
C ARG A 25 25.68 18.10 7.10
N TRP A 26 24.70 17.23 6.85
CA TRP A 26 23.64 16.92 7.81
C TRP A 26 24.23 16.26 9.06
N ALA A 27 24.45 17.04 10.11
CA ALA A 27 24.72 16.51 11.44
C ALA A 27 23.40 16.08 12.09
N PRO A 28 23.30 14.91 12.73
CA PRO A 28 22.11 14.54 13.48
C PRO A 28 21.93 15.50 14.66
N ALA A 29 20.74 16.10 14.77
CA ALA A 29 20.42 17.03 15.83
C ALA A 29 20.51 16.33 17.20
N ARG A 30 21.38 16.85 18.08
CA ARG A 30 21.43 16.45 19.49
C ARG A 30 20.16 16.98 20.18
N PRO A 31 19.39 16.15 20.90
CA PRO A 31 18.23 16.63 21.63
C PRO A 31 18.70 17.47 22.83
N GLY A 32 18.26 18.73 22.91
CA GLY A 32 18.43 19.57 24.10
C GLY A 32 19.13 20.93 23.91
N LEU A 33 19.61 21.29 22.72
CA LEU A 33 20.06 22.66 22.45
C LEU A 33 18.95 23.48 21.78
N PRO A 34 18.73 24.75 22.20
CA PRO A 34 17.79 25.63 21.51
C PRO A 34 18.27 25.82 20.07
N VAL A 35 17.38 25.60 19.10
CA VAL A 35 17.63 26.00 17.72
C VAL A 35 17.91 27.51 17.69
N PRO A 36 18.98 27.97 17.01
CA PRO A 36 19.30 29.39 16.93
C PRO A 36 18.12 30.17 16.33
N LEU A 37 17.82 31.33 16.90
CA LEU A 37 16.64 32.17 16.63
C LEU A 37 16.53 32.64 15.15
N SER A 38 17.58 32.43 14.36
CA SER A 38 17.67 32.77 12.93
C SER A 38 17.21 31.64 12.00
N SER A 39 16.78 30.48 12.51
CA SER A 39 16.18 29.43 11.67
C SER A 39 14.73 29.79 11.32
N PRO A 40 14.31 29.78 10.04
CA PRO A 40 12.92 30.09 9.65
C PRO A 40 11.88 29.07 10.16
N LEU A 41 12.34 28.03 10.88
CA LEU A 41 11.53 27.02 11.54
C LEU A 41 11.59 27.09 13.08
N ALA A 42 12.45 27.95 13.65
CA ALA A 42 12.51 28.18 15.08
C ALA A 42 11.28 28.99 15.52
N GLY A 43 10.42 28.38 16.34
CA GLY A 43 9.21 29.03 16.88
C GLY A 43 7.90 28.64 16.20
N LEU A 44 7.93 27.90 15.09
CA LEU A 44 6.72 27.31 14.49
C LEU A 44 6.34 26.04 15.24
N SER A 45 5.70 26.17 16.41
CA SER A 45 4.96 25.06 16.99
C SER A 45 3.90 24.65 15.97
N ARG A 46 3.98 23.43 15.43
CA ARG A 46 2.92 22.90 14.57
C ARG A 46 1.66 22.87 15.44
N PRO A 47 0.61 23.65 15.14
CA PRO A 47 -0.59 23.61 15.95
C PRO A 47 -1.15 22.19 15.89
N ILE A 48 -1.30 21.54 17.05
CA ILE A 48 -2.00 20.26 17.15
C ILE A 48 -3.45 20.57 16.76
N ARG A 49 -3.80 20.29 15.50
CA ARG A 49 -5.18 20.40 15.02
C ARG A 49 -5.96 19.26 15.67
N ILE A 50 -6.52 19.52 16.85
CA ILE A 50 -7.46 18.61 17.51
C ILE A 50 -8.71 18.57 16.64
N LYS A 51 -8.83 17.54 15.81
CA LYS A 51 -10.07 17.29 15.06
C LYS A 51 -11.13 16.86 16.05
N GLU A 52 -12.34 17.38 15.89
CA GLU A 52 -13.49 16.93 16.67
C GLU A 52 -13.62 15.40 16.57
N PRO A 53 -13.88 14.71 17.70
CA PRO A 53 -14.15 13.28 17.68
C PRO A 53 -15.28 12.97 16.70
N PRO A 54 -15.21 11.87 15.93
CA PRO A 54 -16.28 11.49 15.04
C PRO A 54 -17.57 11.29 15.83
N LYS A 55 -18.71 11.72 15.25
CA LYS A 55 -20.02 11.50 15.86
C LYS A 55 -20.24 10.02 16.15
N ARG A 56 -20.85 9.72 17.30
CA ARG A 56 -21.19 8.35 17.70
C ARG A 56 -22.09 7.73 16.62
N LYS A 57 -21.71 6.56 16.14
CA LYS A 57 -22.53 5.79 15.19
C LYS A 57 -23.43 4.86 16.00
N PRO A 58 -24.76 5.06 16.03
CA PRO A 58 -25.66 4.09 16.65
C PRO A 58 -25.57 2.78 15.85
N VAL A 59 -25.41 1.66 16.56
CA VAL A 59 -25.32 0.33 15.95
C VAL A 59 -26.40 -0.55 16.56
N ASP A 60 -27.36 -0.97 15.74
CA ASP A 60 -28.34 -1.96 16.14
C ASP A 60 -27.69 -3.34 16.33
N ARG A 61 -27.94 -3.96 17.49
CA ARG A 61 -27.45 -5.30 17.82
C ARG A 61 -28.35 -6.40 17.27
N TRP A 62 -29.63 -6.11 17.01
CA TRP A 62 -30.66 -7.08 16.62
C TRP A 62 -31.04 -7.06 15.14
N THR A 63 -30.13 -6.58 14.28
CA THR A 63 -30.29 -6.74 12.83
C THR A 63 -30.43 -8.21 12.44
N LYS A 64 -31.25 -8.51 11.41
CA LYS A 64 -31.49 -9.88 10.91
C LYS A 64 -30.21 -10.67 10.66
N LYS A 65 -29.18 -10.03 10.09
CA LYS A 65 -27.87 -10.66 9.82
C LYS A 65 -27.16 -11.12 11.09
N ARG A 66 -27.23 -10.34 12.17
CA ARG A 66 -26.61 -10.68 13.46
C ARG A 66 -27.44 -11.71 14.23
N ALA A 67 -28.75 -11.50 14.28
CA ALA A 67 -29.67 -12.40 14.96
C ALA A 67 -29.66 -13.82 14.38
N LEU A 68 -29.54 -13.96 13.04
CA LEU A 68 -29.54 -15.24 12.34
C LEU A 68 -28.12 -15.78 12.02
N PHE A 69 -27.06 -15.16 12.55
CA PHE A 69 -25.71 -15.61 12.27
C PHE A 69 -25.43 -16.98 12.93
N GLY A 70 -24.92 -17.95 12.16
CA GLY A 70 -24.50 -19.27 12.67
C GLY A 70 -25.61 -20.31 12.85
N VAL A 71 -26.87 -19.98 12.53
CA VAL A 71 -28.03 -20.86 12.73
C VAL A 71 -27.87 -22.26 12.10
N TYR A 72 -27.23 -22.35 10.93
CA TYR A 72 -27.09 -23.60 10.16
C TYR A 72 -25.67 -24.20 10.16
N ASP A 73 -24.81 -23.82 11.10
CA ASP A 73 -23.41 -24.28 11.11
C ASP A 73 -23.27 -25.77 11.43
N ASN A 74 -24.18 -26.33 12.25
CA ASN A 74 -24.17 -27.74 12.65
C ASN A 74 -25.08 -28.64 11.80
N VAL A 75 -25.51 -28.16 10.62
CA VAL A 75 -26.44 -28.89 9.73
C VAL A 75 -25.93 -30.27 9.34
N GLY A 76 -24.61 -30.49 9.31
CA GLY A 76 -24.03 -31.80 9.01
C GLY A 76 -24.38 -32.84 10.07
N ILE A 77 -24.16 -32.54 11.35
CA ILE A 77 -24.36 -33.49 12.45
C ILE A 77 -25.86 -33.68 12.73
N LEU A 78 -26.64 -32.59 12.70
CA LEU A 78 -28.07 -32.64 13.00
C LEU A 78 -28.94 -33.06 11.81
N GLY A 79 -28.43 -32.95 10.58
CA GLY A 79 -29.14 -33.24 9.34
C GLY A 79 -28.73 -34.56 8.68
N GLY A 80 -28.22 -35.53 9.45
CA GLY A 80 -27.85 -36.84 8.92
C GLY A 80 -26.76 -36.79 7.84
N PHE A 81 -25.83 -35.84 7.93
CA PHE A 81 -24.70 -35.63 7.01
C PHE A 81 -25.06 -35.41 5.52
N GLN A 82 -26.30 -35.02 5.22
CA GLN A 82 -26.75 -34.73 3.84
C GLN A 82 -25.97 -33.57 3.19
N MET A 83 -25.57 -32.57 3.99
CA MET A 83 -24.83 -31.39 3.53
C MET A 83 -23.69 -31.05 4.49
N HIS A 84 -22.50 -30.78 3.93
CA HIS A 84 -21.35 -30.35 4.73
C HIS A 84 -21.32 -28.81 4.88
N PRO A 85 -21.05 -28.24 6.08
CA PRO A 85 -21.02 -26.78 6.33
C PRO A 85 -20.18 -25.97 5.34
N LYS A 86 -19.08 -26.54 4.85
CA LYS A 86 -18.23 -25.97 3.79
C LYS A 86 -19.00 -25.51 2.55
N ASN A 87 -20.12 -26.14 2.21
CA ASN A 87 -20.94 -25.83 1.04
C ASN A 87 -21.80 -24.57 1.24
N LEU A 88 -22.12 -24.22 2.50
CA LEU A 88 -22.90 -23.04 2.86
C LEU A 88 -22.07 -21.75 2.80
N ILE A 89 -20.73 -21.86 2.82
CA ILE A 89 -19.83 -20.71 2.80
C ILE A 89 -19.89 -20.02 1.44
N MET A 90 -20.31 -18.76 1.44
CA MET A 90 -20.27 -17.88 0.29
C MET A 90 -18.89 -17.24 0.16
N GLY A 91 -18.36 -17.22 -1.06
CA GLY A 91 -17.04 -16.68 -1.36
C GLY A 91 -16.44 -17.27 -2.63
N PRO A 92 -15.17 -16.94 -2.93
CA PRO A 92 -14.50 -17.46 -4.11
C PRO A 92 -14.44 -18.99 -4.08
N THR A 93 -14.79 -19.63 -5.18
CA THR A 93 -14.86 -21.09 -5.31
C THR A 93 -13.53 -21.77 -4.97
N TRP A 94 -12.41 -21.13 -5.30
CA TRP A 94 -11.05 -21.60 -5.00
C TRP A 94 -10.66 -21.49 -3.51
N LEU A 95 -11.48 -20.85 -2.66
CA LEU A 95 -11.28 -20.75 -1.21
C LEU A 95 -12.34 -21.48 -0.37
N ARG A 96 -13.44 -21.92 -0.98
CA ARG A 96 -14.53 -22.55 -0.25
C ARG A 96 -14.04 -23.85 0.41
N GLY A 97 -14.15 -23.92 1.74
CA GLY A 97 -13.74 -25.09 2.53
C GLY A 97 -12.24 -25.39 2.51
N TRP A 98 -11.39 -24.41 2.18
CA TRP A 98 -9.94 -24.60 2.09
C TRP A 98 -9.20 -23.48 2.82
N ARG A 99 -8.10 -23.83 3.50
CA ARG A 99 -7.23 -22.90 4.22
C ARG A 99 -5.77 -23.16 3.84
N GLY A 100 -5.00 -22.09 3.68
CA GLY A 100 -3.56 -22.19 3.45
C GLY A 100 -2.89 -20.82 3.40
N ASN A 101 -1.57 -20.83 3.23
CA ASN A 101 -0.76 -19.61 3.18
C ASN A 101 -1.01 -18.83 1.87
N GLU A 102 -0.45 -17.62 1.77
CA GLU A 102 -0.66 -16.77 0.59
C GLU A 102 -0.13 -17.42 -0.70
N LEU A 103 1.04 -18.07 -0.65
CA LEU A 103 1.62 -18.75 -1.80
C LEU A 103 0.70 -19.86 -2.33
N GLN A 104 0.21 -20.71 -1.44
CA GLN A 104 -0.73 -21.79 -1.74
C GLN A 104 -2.05 -21.23 -2.30
N ARG A 105 -2.58 -20.14 -1.72
CA ARG A 105 -3.76 -19.43 -2.26
C ARG A 105 -3.54 -18.96 -3.69
N CYS A 106 -2.40 -18.34 -3.97
CA CYS A 106 -2.07 -17.85 -5.31
C CYS A 106 -1.93 -18.99 -6.32
N ILE A 107 -1.25 -20.09 -5.94
CA ILE A 107 -1.10 -21.28 -6.80
C ILE A 107 -2.48 -21.89 -7.10
N ARG A 108 -3.31 -22.06 -6.08
CA ARG A 108 -4.67 -22.62 -6.24
C ARG A 108 -5.56 -21.74 -7.11
N LYS A 109 -5.53 -20.41 -6.88
CA LYS A 109 -6.25 -19.45 -7.73
C LYS A 109 -5.82 -19.55 -9.19
N LYS A 110 -4.49 -19.65 -9.43
CA LYS A 110 -3.93 -19.80 -10.78
C LYS A 110 -4.42 -21.09 -11.45
N GLN A 111 -4.42 -22.22 -10.74
CA GLN A 111 -4.87 -23.51 -11.29
C GLN A 111 -6.38 -23.55 -11.57
N MET A 112 -7.20 -22.94 -10.72
CA MET A 112 -8.66 -23.05 -10.83
C MET A 112 -9.31 -21.99 -11.71
N VAL A 113 -8.77 -20.77 -11.71
CA VAL A 113 -9.40 -19.60 -12.37
C VAL A 113 -8.43 -18.92 -13.36
N GLY A 114 -7.18 -19.39 -13.46
CA GLY A 114 -6.14 -18.74 -14.27
C GLY A 114 -6.53 -18.54 -15.73
N ASP A 115 -7.17 -19.53 -16.33
CA ASP A 115 -7.54 -19.51 -17.76
C ASP A 115 -8.58 -18.43 -18.10
N ARG A 116 -9.36 -18.00 -17.11
CA ARG A 116 -10.45 -17.00 -17.27
C ARG A 116 -10.09 -15.63 -16.69
N MET A 117 -8.88 -15.46 -16.17
CA MET A 117 -8.44 -14.20 -15.59
C MET A 117 -8.00 -13.21 -16.67
N PHE A 118 -8.18 -11.92 -16.40
CA PHE A 118 -7.59 -10.86 -17.22
C PHE A 118 -6.08 -11.00 -17.30
N VAL A 119 -5.51 -10.68 -18.46
CA VAL A 119 -4.07 -10.84 -18.76
C VAL A 119 -3.20 -10.11 -17.73
N GLU A 120 -3.57 -8.88 -17.37
CA GLU A 120 -2.84 -8.11 -16.35
C GLU A 120 -2.84 -8.77 -14.98
N ASP A 121 -4.00 -9.26 -14.54
CA ASP A 121 -4.16 -9.89 -13.23
C ASP A 121 -3.45 -11.23 -13.18
N TYR A 122 -3.48 -11.99 -14.27
CA TYR A 122 -2.71 -13.22 -14.42
C TYR A 122 -1.19 -12.94 -14.36
N HIS A 123 -0.73 -11.89 -15.04
CA HIS A 123 0.66 -11.45 -14.98
C HIS A 123 1.07 -11.02 -13.55
N LYS A 124 0.25 -10.21 -12.87
CA LYS A 124 0.46 -9.80 -11.47
C LYS A 124 0.48 -11.01 -10.52
N LEU A 125 -0.43 -11.96 -10.71
CA LEU A 125 -0.49 -13.20 -9.92
C LEU A 125 0.79 -14.04 -10.09
N ASN A 126 1.28 -14.20 -11.30
CA ASN A 126 2.54 -14.91 -11.57
C ASN A 126 3.75 -14.21 -10.93
N LYS A 127 3.82 -12.87 -10.99
CA LYS A 127 4.85 -12.10 -10.28
C LYS A 127 4.78 -12.33 -8.77
N ARG A 128 3.59 -12.35 -8.19
CA ARG A 128 3.39 -12.60 -6.75
C ARG A 128 3.83 -14.00 -6.34
N ILE A 129 3.46 -15.03 -7.12
CA ILE A 129 3.90 -16.42 -6.89
C ILE A 129 5.43 -16.51 -6.91
N ARG A 130 6.06 -15.93 -7.94
CA ARG A 130 7.53 -15.94 -8.07
C ARG A 130 8.23 -15.23 -6.90
N TYR A 131 7.69 -14.10 -6.47
CA TYR A 131 8.21 -13.38 -5.31
C TYR A 131 8.11 -14.21 -4.03
N LEU A 132 6.91 -14.74 -3.72
CA LEU A 132 6.66 -15.50 -2.50
C LEU A 132 7.46 -16.80 -2.44
N TYR A 133 7.60 -17.49 -3.58
CA TYR A 133 8.44 -18.68 -3.66
C TYR A 133 9.90 -18.38 -3.30
N LYS A 134 10.49 -17.30 -3.87
CA LYS A 134 11.84 -16.87 -3.50
C LYS A 134 11.93 -16.45 -2.04
N ARG A 135 10.94 -15.70 -1.53
CA ARG A 135 10.97 -15.22 -0.14
C ARG A 135 10.93 -16.38 0.85
N PHE A 136 9.95 -17.28 0.74
CA PHE A 136 9.80 -18.39 1.69
C PHE A 136 10.93 -19.43 1.58
N ASN A 137 11.42 -19.71 0.37
CA ASN A 137 12.39 -20.78 0.14
C ASN A 137 13.84 -20.29 0.03
N ARG A 138 14.12 -18.99 0.13
CA ARG A 138 15.50 -18.47 0.12
C ARG A 138 15.81 -17.54 1.28
N THR A 139 14.80 -17.01 1.94
CA THR A 139 14.99 -16.02 3.02
C THR A 139 14.19 -16.43 4.25
N GLY A 140 14.86 -16.61 5.38
CA GLY A 140 14.22 -16.94 6.65
C GLY A 140 15.21 -16.78 7.78
N LYS A 141 14.73 -16.37 8.96
CA LYS A 141 15.55 -16.31 10.18
C LYS A 141 15.75 -17.71 10.76
N HIS A 142 14.67 -18.50 10.76
CA HIS A 142 14.67 -19.88 11.21
C HIS A 142 14.89 -20.77 10.00
N ARG A 143 16.07 -21.34 9.91
CA ARG A 143 16.48 -22.29 8.88
C ARG A 143 17.51 -23.24 9.45
#